data_AF-A0AA88UPN6-F1
#
_entry.id   AF-A0AA88UPN6-F1
#
_cell.length_a   1.000
_cell.length_b   1.000
_cell.length_c   1.000
_cell.angle_alpha   90.00
_cell.angle_beta   90.00
_cell.angle_gamma   90.00
#
_symmetry.space_group_name_H-M   'P 1'
#
loop_
_entity.id
_entity.type
_entity.pdbx_description
1 polymer ?
#
loop_
_entity_poly.entity_id
_entity_poly.type
_entity_poly.pdbx_seq_one_letter_code
_entity_poly.pdbx_strand_id
1 'polypeptide(L)'
;MSCPHAAGVAALLKGAHPEWTPAAIRSAMMTTSDVLDNTFNLIQDIGITNKPASPLAMGADHINPNKALDPRLIYDVRTEDYVSVVPEQLVFSEKNDKQSYKLSIEGLPCIVLIIKGGATAIFFSTEMKLSR
;
A
#
# COMPACT_ATOMS: atom_id res chain seq x y z
N MET A 1 15.93 -9.23 6.49
CA MET A 1 15.38 -9.57 7.82
C MET A 1 14.03 -8.90 8.13
N SER A 2 13.54 -7.90 7.37
CA SER A 2 12.22 -7.26 7.59
C SER A 2 11.02 -8.07 7.07
N CYS A 3 11.16 -8.71 5.91
CA CYS A 3 10.10 -9.54 5.30
C CYS A 3 9.47 -10.58 6.26
N PRO A 4 10.21 -11.41 7.00
CA PRO A 4 9.61 -12.36 7.93
C PRO A 4 8.88 -11.70 9.11
N HIS A 5 9.27 -10.47 9.51
CA HIS A 5 8.54 -9.71 10.54
C HIS A 5 7.19 -9.24 10.02
N ALA A 6 7.16 -8.67 8.81
CA ALA A 6 5.91 -8.25 8.17
C ALA A 6 4.97 -9.45 7.92
N ALA A 7 5.53 -10.59 7.48
CA ALA A 7 4.76 -11.83 7.31
C ALA A 7 4.18 -12.35 8.63
N GLY A 8 4.96 -12.31 9.72
CA GLY A 8 4.49 -12.69 11.06
C GLY A 8 3.34 -11.80 11.55
N VAL A 9 3.46 -10.48 11.39
CA VAL A 9 2.39 -9.54 11.75
C VAL A 9 1.13 -9.79 10.91
N ALA A 10 1.29 -9.98 9.60
CA ALA A 10 0.17 -10.29 8.71
C ALA A 10 -0.54 -11.60 9.11
N ALA A 11 0.20 -12.63 9.54
CA ALA A 11 -0.37 -13.89 10.01
C ALA A 11 -1.16 -13.70 11.32
N LEU A 12 -0.65 -12.89 12.26
CA LEU A 12 -1.37 -12.57 13.49
C LEU A 12 -2.66 -11.80 13.21
N LEU A 13 -2.62 -10.82 12.29
CA LEU A 13 -3.81 -10.07 11.87
C LEU A 13 -4.83 -10.98 11.20
N LYS A 14 -4.40 -11.93 10.37
CA LYS A 14 -5.29 -12.93 9.76
C LYS A 14 -5.92 -13.86 10.80
N GLY A 15 -5.20 -14.18 11.88
CA GLY A 15 -5.73 -14.94 13.00
C GLY A 15 -6.79 -14.17 13.80
N ALA A 16 -6.59 -12.87 14.00
CA ALA A 16 -7.52 -11.99 14.71
C ALA A 16 -8.76 -11.63 13.88
N HIS A 17 -8.61 -11.45 12.56
CA HIS A 17 -9.69 -11.13 11.62
C HIS A 17 -9.67 -12.11 10.44
N PRO A 18 -10.25 -13.31 10.61
CA PRO A 18 -10.25 -14.35 9.58
C PRO A 18 -10.96 -13.94 8.29
N GLU A 19 -11.90 -13.00 8.36
CA GLU A 19 -12.69 -12.49 7.23
C GLU A 19 -11.93 -11.49 6.35
N TRP A 20 -10.83 -10.90 6.83
CA TRP A 20 -10.08 -9.91 6.06
C TRP A 20 -9.39 -10.51 4.85
N THR A 21 -9.48 -9.81 3.71
CA THR A 21 -8.74 -10.14 2.51
C THR A 21 -7.24 -9.84 2.69
N PRO A 22 -6.35 -10.41 1.84
CA PRO A 22 -4.94 -10.03 1.84
C PRO A 22 -4.72 -8.52 1.59
N ALA A 23 -5.58 -7.90 0.78
CA ALA A 23 -5.55 -6.46 0.51
C ALA A 23 -5.92 -5.64 1.76
N ALA A 24 -6.95 -6.07 2.50
CA ALA A 24 -7.36 -5.45 3.76
C ALA A 24 -6.24 -5.53 4.82
N ILE A 25 -5.58 -6.68 4.98
CA ILE A 25 -4.46 -6.84 5.93
C ILE A 25 -3.30 -5.93 5.55
N ARG A 26 -2.94 -5.88 4.25
CA ARG A 26 -1.92 -4.97 3.76
C ARG A 26 -2.28 -3.51 4.03
N SER A 27 -3.53 -3.13 3.75
CA SER A 27 -4.01 -1.78 3.99
C SER A 27 -3.95 -1.43 5.48
N ALA A 28 -4.41 -2.31 6.36
CA ALA A 28 -4.37 -2.09 7.80
C ALA A 28 -2.94 -1.82 8.29
N MET A 29 -1.96 -2.61 7.84
CA MET A 29 -0.56 -2.40 8.20
C MET A 29 0.01 -1.08 7.65
N MET A 30 -0.40 -0.65 6.47
CA MET A 30 0.10 0.58 5.83
C MET A 30 -0.56 1.86 6.35
N THR A 31 -1.80 1.81 6.83
CA THR A 31 -2.50 3.02 7.32
C THR A 31 -2.28 3.27 8.82
N THR A 32 -1.77 2.26 9.54
CA THR A 32 -1.58 2.30 11.00
C THR A 32 -0.12 2.36 11.44
N SER A 33 0.80 2.37 10.47
CA SER A 33 2.22 2.56 10.66
C SER A 33 2.56 3.92 11.25
N ASP A 34 3.72 3.98 11.92
CA ASP A 34 4.22 5.17 12.58
C ASP A 34 5.31 5.83 11.73
N VAL A 35 5.08 7.11 11.41
CA VAL A 35 6.03 7.98 10.68
C VAL A 35 7.17 8.47 11.58
N LEU A 36 6.94 8.44 12.90
CA LEU A 36 7.86 8.98 13.90
C LEU A 36 8.75 7.88 14.48
N ASP A 37 9.99 8.25 14.75
CA ASP A 37 10.92 7.45 15.53
C ASP A 37 10.65 7.57 17.05
N ASN A 38 11.44 6.86 17.84
CA ASN A 38 11.39 6.91 19.30
C ASN A 38 11.79 8.27 19.91
N THR A 39 12.35 9.18 19.12
CA THR A 39 12.72 10.55 19.50
C THR A 39 11.65 11.55 19.06
N PHE A 40 10.51 11.08 18.56
CA PHE A 40 9.42 11.89 18.01
C PHE A 40 9.83 12.73 16.79
N ASN A 41 10.89 12.33 16.10
CA ASN A 41 11.31 12.91 14.83
C ASN A 41 10.85 12.02 13.68
N LEU A 42 10.81 12.55 12.46
CA LEU A 42 10.59 11.74 11.27
C LEU A 42 11.71 10.70 11.13
N ILE A 43 11.33 9.47 10.78
CA ILE A 43 12.31 8.41 10.51
C ILE A 43 13.33 8.90 9.46
N GLN A 44 14.60 8.68 9.74
CA GLN A 44 15.70 9.20 8.95
C GLN A 44 16.30 8.13 8.04
N ASP A 45 16.73 8.55 6.85
CA ASP A 45 17.48 7.73 5.91
C ASP A 45 18.99 7.90 6.16
N ILE A 46 19.61 6.85 6.68
CA ILE A 46 21.05 6.79 6.95
C ILE A 46 21.87 6.93 5.65
N GLY A 47 21.33 6.48 4.52
CA GLY A 47 21.98 6.56 3.20
C GLY A 47 22.08 7.98 2.64
N ILE A 48 21.25 8.92 3.12
CA ILE A 48 21.18 10.31 2.63
C ILE A 48 21.40 11.28 3.80
N THR A 49 22.50 11.10 4.54
CA THR A 49 22.92 12.05 5.59
C THR A 49 21.86 12.26 6.68
N ASN A 50 21.16 11.20 7.10
CA ASN A 50 20.14 11.25 8.15
C ASN A 50 19.01 12.26 7.87
N LYS A 51 18.71 12.51 6.59
CA LYS A 51 17.53 13.30 6.20
C LYS A 51 16.25 12.49 6.44
N PRO A 52 15.08 13.15 6.58
CA PRO A 52 13.81 12.43 6.63
C PRO A 52 13.67 11.47 5.45
N ALA A 53 13.33 10.22 5.75
CA ALA A 53 13.21 9.17 4.75
C ALA A 53 12.02 9.46 3.81
N SER A 54 12.24 9.20 2.53
CA SER A 54 11.18 9.37 1.52
C SER A 54 10.31 8.11 1.44
N PRO A 55 9.05 8.21 0.97
CA PRO A 55 8.20 7.03 0.77
C PRO A 55 8.80 5.97 -0.16
N LEU A 56 9.75 6.34 -1.03
CA LEU A 56 10.47 5.39 -1.88
C LEU A 56 11.50 4.56 -1.09
N ALA A 57 12.00 5.08 0.03
CA ALA A 57 12.97 4.40 0.89
C ALA A 57 12.27 3.52 1.96
N MET A 58 11.15 4.00 2.51
CA MET A 58 10.49 3.37 3.68
C MET A 58 9.07 2.86 3.40
N GLY A 59 8.49 3.16 2.25
CA GLY A 59 7.10 2.80 1.93
C GLY A 59 6.11 3.59 2.77
N ALA A 60 5.29 2.87 3.54
CA ALA A 60 4.27 3.41 4.42
C ALA A 60 4.77 3.57 5.86
N ASP A 61 6.08 3.62 6.11
CA ASP A 61 6.67 3.79 7.46
C ASP A 61 6.73 2.53 8.34
N HIS A 62 6.99 2.70 9.63
CA HIS A 62 7.29 1.62 10.56
C HIS A 62 6.01 0.91 11.03
N ILE A 63 5.97 -0.42 10.90
CA ILE A 63 4.78 -1.22 11.24
C ILE A 63 4.46 -1.13 12.73
N ASN A 64 3.22 -0.80 13.07
CA ASN A 64 2.69 -0.87 14.43
C ASN A 64 1.61 -1.96 14.55
N PRO A 65 1.96 -3.17 15.03
CA PRO A 65 1.02 -4.29 15.09
C PRO A 65 -0.21 -4.04 15.97
N ASN A 66 -0.04 -3.27 17.06
CA ASN A 66 -1.13 -3.00 17.99
C ASN A 66 -2.18 -2.07 17.37
N LYS A 67 -1.75 -1.05 16.61
CA LYS A 67 -2.68 -0.19 15.87
C LYS A 67 -3.29 -0.91 14.67
N ALA A 68 -2.54 -1.79 14.02
CA ALA A 68 -3.03 -2.58 12.89
C ALA A 68 -4.13 -3.59 13.25
N LEU A 69 -4.29 -3.91 14.54
CA LEU A 69 -5.33 -4.80 15.03
C LEU A 69 -6.74 -4.18 14.93
N ASP A 70 -6.86 -2.86 15.13
CA ASP A 70 -8.13 -2.13 14.97
C ASP A 70 -7.91 -0.87 14.12
N PRO A 71 -7.73 -1.05 12.79
CA PRO A 71 -7.55 0.06 11.88
C PRO A 71 -8.87 0.81 11.76
N ARG A 72 -8.80 2.13 11.85
CA ARG A 72 -9.99 3.00 11.69
C ARG A 72 -10.60 2.89 10.29
N LEU A 73 -9.76 2.61 9.29
CA LEU A 73 -10.13 2.49 7.90
C LEU A 73 -9.22 1.47 7.19
N ILE A 74 -9.83 0.62 6.38
CA ILE A 74 -9.15 -0.30 5.47
C ILE A 74 -9.58 -0.02 4.02
N TYR A 75 -8.60 -0.05 3.12
CA TYR A 75 -8.78 -0.04 1.68
C TYR A 75 -8.76 -1.50 1.20
N ASP A 76 -9.96 -2.05 0.98
CA ASP A 76 -10.10 -3.40 0.44
C ASP A 76 -10.18 -3.37 -1.09
N VAL A 77 -9.56 -4.35 -1.73
CA VAL A 77 -9.46 -4.47 -3.18
C VAL A 77 -9.71 -5.94 -3.53
N ARG A 78 -10.64 -6.20 -4.44
CA ARG A 78 -10.92 -7.57 -4.90
C ARG A 78 -10.00 -7.95 -6.05
N THR A 79 -9.86 -9.24 -6.29
CA THR A 79 -9.09 -9.77 -7.42
C THR A 79 -9.57 -9.24 -8.77
N GLU A 80 -10.86 -8.95 -8.89
CA GLU A 80 -11.48 -8.36 -10.08
C GLU A 80 -11.06 -6.90 -10.34
N ASP A 81 -10.62 -6.17 -9.29
CA ASP A 81 -10.18 -4.77 -9.40
C ASP A 81 -8.70 -4.67 -9.79
N TYR A 82 -7.95 -5.77 -9.72
CA TYR A 82 -6.57 -5.82 -10.18
C TYR A 82 -6.53 -5.95 -11.71
N VAL A 83 -6.40 -4.81 -12.39
CA VAL A 83 -6.01 -4.80 -13.81
C VAL A 83 -4.55 -5.28 -13.90
N SER A 84 -4.36 -6.53 -14.33
CA SER A 84 -3.03 -7.09 -14.52
C SER A 84 -2.37 -6.50 -15.76
N VAL A 85 -1.43 -5.60 -15.56
CA VAL A 85 -0.54 -5.14 -16.62
C VAL A 85 0.65 -6.09 -16.64
N VAL A 86 0.50 -7.23 -17.30
CA VAL A 86 1.61 -8.14 -17.55
C VAL A 86 2.20 -7.75 -18.90
N PRO A 87 3.36 -7.04 -18.96
CA PRO A 87 4.08 -6.96 -20.22
C PRO A 87 4.52 -8.39 -20.58
N GLU A 88 4.09 -8.88 -21.74
CA GLU A 88 4.39 -10.23 -22.24
C GLU A 88 5.90 -10.48 -22.39
N GLN A 89 6.69 -9.39 -22.49
CA GLN A 89 8.14 -9.43 -22.45
C GLN A 89 8.71 -8.03 -22.15
N LEU A 90 9.42 -7.83 -21.03
CA LEU A 90 10.26 -6.64 -20.84
C LEU A 90 11.61 -6.88 -21.52
N VAL A 91 11.68 -6.66 -22.84
CA VAL A 91 12.93 -6.73 -23.60
C VAL A 91 13.65 -5.39 -23.48
N PHE A 92 14.65 -5.34 -22.60
CA PHE A 92 15.61 -4.22 -22.57
C PHE A 92 16.68 -4.48 -23.63
N SER A 93 16.53 -3.90 -24.82
CA SER A 93 17.53 -4.04 -25.90
C SER A 93 18.84 -3.33 -25.59
N GLU A 94 18.85 -2.30 -24.74
CA GLU A 94 20.07 -1.54 -24.43
C GLU A 94 20.07 -0.97 -23.00
N LYS A 95 21.27 -0.88 -22.41
CA LYS A 95 21.47 -0.36 -21.05
C LYS A 95 21.18 1.14 -21.03
N ASN A 96 20.04 1.52 -20.44
CA ASN A 96 19.46 2.88 -20.31
C ASN A 96 18.40 3.30 -21.35
N ASP A 97 17.84 2.39 -22.15
CA ASP A 97 16.71 2.78 -23.00
C ASP A 97 15.42 2.96 -22.16
N LYS A 98 14.92 4.20 -22.10
CA LYS A 98 13.72 4.57 -21.33
C LYS A 98 12.48 4.41 -22.21
N GLN A 99 11.92 3.20 -22.27
CA GLN A 99 10.60 3.04 -22.89
C GLN A 99 9.50 3.48 -21.92
N SER A 100 8.83 4.58 -22.27
CA SER A 100 7.65 5.08 -21.56
C SER A 100 6.42 4.29 -22.00
N TYR A 101 5.85 3.45 -21.13
CA TYR A 101 4.60 2.75 -21.39
C TYR A 101 3.41 3.62 -20.96
N LYS A 102 2.47 3.85 -21.88
CA LYS A 102 1.23 4.58 -21.61
C LYS A 102 0.23 3.60 -20.99
N LEU A 103 0.04 3.71 -19.68
CA LEU A 103 -0.90 2.87 -18.95
C LEU A 103 -2.24 3.59 -18.78
N SER A 104 -3.22 3.23 -19.62
CA SER A 104 -4.63 3.60 -19.37
C SER A 104 -5.23 2.57 -18.42
N ILE A 105 -5.31 2.91 -17.14
CA ILE A 105 -6.06 2.14 -16.15
C ILE A 105 -7.50 2.65 -16.18
N GLU A 106 -8.37 1.98 -16.93
CA GLU A 106 -9.81 2.12 -16.72
C GLU A 106 -10.21 1.16 -15.60
N GLY A 107 -10.14 1.65 -14.36
CA GLY A 107 -10.58 0.90 -13.20
C GLY A 107 -12.11 0.92 -13.11
N LEU A 108 -12.73 -0.25 -12.96
CA LEU A 108 -14.10 -0.33 -12.48
C LEU A 108 -14.21 0.33 -11.09
N PRO A 109 -15.32 1.04 -10.79
CA PRO A 109 -15.42 1.93 -9.65
C PRO A 109 -15.82 1.16 -8.37
N CYS A 110 -14.94 0.37 -7.77
CA CYS A 110 -15.30 -0.37 -6.54
C CYS A 110 -14.17 -0.48 -5.51
N ILE A 111 -13.53 0.63 -5.12
CA ILE A 111 -12.78 0.65 -3.86
C ILE A 111 -13.79 0.65 -2.71
N VAL A 112 -13.93 -0.48 -2.04
CA VAL A 112 -14.83 -0.61 -0.88
C VAL A 112 -14.08 -0.11 0.37
N LEU A 113 -14.45 1.09 0.81
CA LEU A 113 -14.03 1.63 2.11
C LEU A 113 -14.89 1.03 3.21
N ILE A 114 -14.30 0.20 4.08
CA ILE A 114 -14.99 -0.33 5.26
C ILE A 114 -14.67 0.59 6.44
N ILE A 115 -15.65 1.41 6.86
CA ILE A 115 -15.58 2.26 8.06
C ILE A 115 -16.35 1.54 9.18
N LYS A 116 -15.70 1.22 10.31
CA LYS A 116 -16.41 0.66 11.48
C LYS A 116 -17.38 1.71 12.03
N GLY A 117 -18.69 1.43 11.96
CA GLY A 117 -19.78 2.30 12.43
C GLY A 117 -21.02 2.34 11.52
N GLY A 118 -20.92 1.76 10.32
CA GLY A 118 -21.99 1.66 9.35
C GLY A 118 -21.34 1.40 8.00
N ALA A 119 -21.81 0.39 7.27
CA ALA A 119 -21.32 0.09 5.93
C ALA A 119 -21.73 1.23 4.98
N THR A 120 -20.97 2.32 4.98
CA THR A 120 -21.16 3.44 4.06
C THR A 120 -20.14 3.29 2.95
N ALA A 121 -20.56 2.70 1.83
CA ALA A 121 -19.80 2.71 0.59
C ALA A 121 -19.82 4.13 0.02
N ILE A 122 -18.68 4.82 0.03
CA ILE A 122 -18.53 6.13 -0.61
C ILE A 122 -17.89 5.89 -1.98
N PHE A 123 -18.68 6.09 -3.04
CA PHE A 123 -18.22 6.00 -4.42
C PHE A 123 -17.38 7.23 -4.76
N PHE A 124 -16.05 7.09 -4.84
CA PHE A 124 -15.19 8.12 -5.43
C PHE A 124 -14.96 7.81 -6.91
N SER A 125 -15.57 8.62 -7.78
CA SER A 125 -15.22 8.69 -9.20
C SER A 125 -14.02 9.63 -9.34
N THR A 126 -12.83 9.07 -9.54
CA THR A 126 -11.65 9.85 -9.93
C THR A 126 -11.33 9.57 -11.39
N GLU A 127 -11.89 10.37 -12.29
CA GLU A 127 -11.33 10.51 -13.64
C GLU A 127 -9.97 11.22 -13.53
N MET A 128 -8.88 10.49 -13.73
CA MET A 128 -7.54 11.08 -13.77
C MET A 128 -7.06 11.11 -15.22
N LYS A 129 -7.39 12.20 -15.93
CA LYS A 129 -6.96 12.46 -17.30
C LYS A 129 -5.60 13.16 -17.27
N LEU A 130 -4.51 12.45 -17.56
CA LEU A 130 -3.18 13.05 -17.72
C LEU A 130 -2.80 13.14 -19.21
N SER A 131 -2.73 14.38 -19.72
CA SER A 131 -2.05 14.79 -20.97
C SER A 131 -0.55 14.93 -20.68
N ARG A 132 0.42 14.61 -21.53
CA ARG A 132 0.60 14.74 -23.00
C ARG A 132 1.20 13.46 -23.57
#